data_AF-A0A0G0XMM2-F1
#
_entry.id   AF-A0A0G0XMM2-F1
#
_cell.length_a   1.000
_cell.length_b   1.000
_cell.length_c   1.000
_cell.angle_alpha   90.00
_cell.angle_beta   90.00
_cell.angle_gamma   90.00
#
_symmetry.space_group_name_H-M   'P 1'
#
loop_
_entity.id
_entity.type
_entity.pdbx_description
1 polymer ?
#
loop_
_entity_poly.entity_id
_entity_poly.type
_entity_poly.pdbx_seq_one_letter_code
_entity_poly.pdbx_strand_id
1 'polypeptide(L)'
;MNQFVDNPVNIVLIMVFVLNAVLATLIFLNRGKSEGSGFFALSAYATSVWVVAMLYFRQISNIETLLLPTKTLYISGILIALLFFYFSYDFLGIRKITNTFRTQIFAFAGILTAISIYLIISSKIIINQTLIESGNKIVTFGDGYFGYSLLMVFLFFWSFTEFFKKIKKFSYRQQLEKRQLIYIMTGTGISILAGLIFDIILPAFGNFTFYWLGPVLTSIFVTFTAYSIFKHHLFSLKVIATELFAFLLWLFLLARTLLSQTWQEQLINGTLFIATLIFGALLIKSVIHEVETREKIEKLAKELEKTNERLKELDQLKSEFVSLATHQIRGPLTAIKGYASMMRDGDYGEVPARIKGTVDIIFESSNALTTVVQDFLDISRIEQGRMKYELTVFDFSKLVQSVGEELAPVGERRGLRVKLEIEPNIVTQIKTPAKDGYSAVQVGTGKKNKIKKPQVGHFKELGKFKHVREFAVNEADASLRVGDKNEVSVFVPGDIVKVTGISKGKGFAGAVKRHGFHGMPASHGHRSVQRHVGSIGQRFPQHTLKGMRMAGRMGNAKTTTRGLEIIRVDAENSQIAVRGAIPGNKRGLVMIQGQK
;
A
#
# COMPACT_ATOMS: atom_id res chain seq x y z
N MET A 1 56.02 -1.82 -36.51
CA MET A 1 54.70 -2.02 -35.88
C MET A 1 54.80 -2.10 -34.34
N ASN A 2 55.82 -2.75 -33.77
CA ASN A 2 55.98 -2.91 -32.32
C ASN A 2 56.05 -1.58 -31.51
N GLN A 3 56.83 -0.58 -31.96
CA GLN A 3 56.89 0.73 -31.27
C GLN A 3 55.58 1.55 -31.26
N PHE A 4 54.63 1.24 -32.16
CA PHE A 4 53.35 1.98 -32.22
C PHE A 4 52.46 1.64 -31.03
N VAL A 5 52.49 0.38 -30.60
CA VAL A 5 51.59 -0.10 -29.57
C VAL A 5 52.22 -0.06 -28.17
N ASP A 6 53.55 -0.04 -28.08
CA ASP A 6 54.27 0.09 -26.81
C ASP A 6 54.18 1.51 -26.19
N ASN A 7 53.66 2.51 -26.93
CA ASN A 7 53.50 3.87 -26.41
C ASN A 7 52.20 4.01 -25.59
N PRO A 8 52.27 4.30 -24.28
CA PRO A 8 51.10 4.32 -23.40
C PRO A 8 50.05 5.36 -23.82
N VAL A 9 50.47 6.45 -24.45
CA VAL A 9 49.56 7.50 -24.93
C VAL A 9 48.77 7.04 -26.16
N ASN A 10 49.37 6.22 -27.04
CA ASN A 10 48.63 5.65 -28.19
C ASN A 10 47.53 4.69 -27.71
N ILE A 11 47.82 3.89 -26.67
CA ILE A 11 46.83 2.99 -26.06
C ILE A 11 45.64 3.79 -25.52
N VAL A 12 45.90 4.88 -24.78
CA VAL A 12 44.84 5.76 -24.26
C VAL A 12 44.00 6.34 -25.39
N LEU A 13 44.62 6.86 -26.45
CA LEU A 13 43.89 7.40 -27.60
C LEU A 13 43.05 6.33 -28.31
N ILE A 14 43.53 5.10 -28.45
CA ILE A 14 42.74 3.99 -29.03
C ILE A 14 41.53 3.68 -28.15
N MET A 15 41.69 3.63 -26.82
CA MET A 15 40.56 3.42 -25.89
C MET A 15 39.53 4.53 -26.01
N VAL A 16 40.00 5.77 -26.09
CA VAL A 16 39.16 6.97 -26.23
C VAL A 16 38.41 6.97 -27.57
N PHE A 17 39.05 6.55 -28.66
CA PHE A 17 38.40 6.36 -29.96
C PHE A 17 37.25 5.36 -29.85
N VAL A 18 37.52 4.17 -29.29
CA VAL A 18 36.49 3.13 -29.17
C VAL A 18 35.35 3.58 -28.27
N LEU A 19 35.65 4.24 -27.14
CA LEU A 19 34.65 4.81 -26.23
C LEU A 19 33.71 5.76 -26.96
N ASN A 20 34.26 6.76 -27.67
CA ASN A 20 33.45 7.76 -28.37
C ASN A 20 32.67 7.14 -29.52
N ALA A 21 33.25 6.21 -30.28
CA ALA A 21 32.58 5.55 -31.39
C ALA A 21 31.38 4.71 -30.90
N VAL A 22 31.56 3.93 -29.84
CA VAL A 22 30.49 3.12 -29.23
C VAL A 22 29.39 4.02 -28.69
N LEU A 23 29.73 5.07 -27.93
CA LEU A 23 28.75 6.03 -27.42
C LEU A 23 28.00 6.73 -28.56
N ALA A 24 28.69 7.17 -29.61
CA ALA A 24 28.07 7.80 -30.77
C ALA A 24 27.07 6.86 -31.46
N THR A 25 27.43 5.59 -31.67
CA THR A 25 26.56 4.58 -32.27
C THR A 25 25.34 4.28 -31.40
N LEU A 26 25.52 4.10 -30.09
CA LEU A 26 24.42 3.85 -29.14
C LEU A 26 23.40 4.99 -29.12
N ILE A 27 23.88 6.24 -29.16
CA ILE A 27 23.01 7.42 -29.16
C ILE A 27 22.29 7.54 -30.49
N PHE A 28 22.98 7.30 -31.60
CA PHE A 28 22.40 7.36 -32.94
C PHE A 28 21.30 6.32 -33.15
N LEU A 29 21.51 5.07 -32.72
CA LEU A 29 20.52 4.00 -32.83
C LEU A 29 19.26 4.29 -31.99
N ASN A 30 19.41 5.03 -30.88
CA ASN A 30 18.31 5.39 -29.99
C ASN A 30 17.70 6.79 -30.28
N ARG A 31 18.03 7.42 -31.41
CA ARG A 31 17.67 8.81 -31.74
C ARG A 31 16.17 9.14 -31.72
N GLY A 32 15.30 8.14 -31.87
CA GLY A 32 13.84 8.33 -31.91
C GLY A 32 13.19 8.67 -30.56
N LYS A 33 13.94 8.64 -29.45
CA LYS A 33 13.38 8.73 -28.09
C LYS A 33 13.69 10.03 -27.34
N SER A 34 14.59 10.88 -27.85
CA SER A 34 14.93 12.16 -27.20
C SER A 34 15.34 13.25 -28.21
N GLU A 35 14.72 14.43 -28.11
CA GLU A 35 15.08 15.64 -28.88
C GLU A 35 16.56 16.00 -28.65
N GLY A 36 17.29 16.41 -29.69
CA GLY A 36 18.73 16.73 -29.62
C GLY A 36 19.70 15.57 -29.85
N SER A 37 19.29 14.31 -29.65
CA SER A 37 20.20 13.15 -29.68
C SER A 37 21.00 12.98 -30.99
N GLY A 38 20.44 13.39 -32.13
CA GLY A 38 21.09 13.29 -33.44
C GLY A 38 22.35 14.15 -33.60
N PHE A 39 22.28 15.44 -33.26
CA PHE A 39 23.43 16.35 -33.38
C PHE A 39 24.55 15.98 -32.40
N PHE A 40 24.19 15.48 -31.22
CA PHE A 40 25.17 15.01 -30.25
C PHE A 40 25.87 13.71 -30.69
N ALA A 41 25.14 12.76 -31.28
CA ALA A 41 25.76 11.58 -31.88
C ALA A 41 26.78 11.98 -32.96
N LEU A 42 26.46 12.97 -33.79
CA LEU A 42 27.38 13.49 -34.79
C LEU A 42 28.61 14.17 -34.15
N SER A 43 28.45 14.91 -33.04
CA SER A 43 29.60 15.52 -32.36
C SER A 43 30.51 14.45 -31.71
N ALA A 44 29.94 13.36 -31.22
CA ALA A 44 30.71 12.22 -30.70
C ALA A 44 31.47 11.46 -31.82
N TYR A 45 30.86 11.31 -33.01
CA TYR A 45 31.59 10.81 -34.19
C TYR A 45 32.71 11.75 -34.63
N ALA A 46 32.47 13.06 -34.64
CA ALA A 46 33.51 14.05 -34.94
C ALA A 46 34.67 13.99 -33.93
N THR A 47 34.38 13.74 -32.65
CA THR A 47 35.39 13.49 -31.61
C THR A 47 36.18 12.21 -31.89
N SER A 48 35.53 11.16 -32.40
CA SER A 48 36.22 9.92 -32.79
C SER A 48 37.17 10.14 -33.98
N VAL A 49 36.74 10.91 -34.99
CA VAL A 49 37.59 11.31 -36.14
C VAL A 49 38.77 12.15 -35.65
N TRP A 50 38.55 13.04 -34.68
CA TRP A 50 39.60 13.86 -34.08
C TRP A 50 40.68 13.01 -33.40
N VAL A 51 40.28 11.99 -32.64
CA VAL A 51 41.20 11.05 -31.97
C VAL A 51 42.03 10.26 -32.98
N VAL A 52 41.40 9.79 -34.07
CA VAL A 52 42.11 9.11 -35.16
C VAL A 52 43.12 10.04 -35.83
N ALA A 53 42.72 11.28 -36.13
CA ALA A 53 43.63 12.29 -36.67
C ALA A 53 44.81 12.56 -35.72
N MET A 54 44.58 12.53 -34.40
CA MET A 54 45.63 12.69 -33.40
C MET A 54 46.62 11.51 -33.36
N LEU A 55 46.12 10.27 -33.51
CA LEU A 55 46.97 9.09 -33.64
C LEU A 55 47.89 9.20 -34.87
N TYR A 56 47.33 9.58 -36.02
CA TYR A 56 48.10 9.80 -37.25
C TYR A 56 49.08 10.97 -37.11
N PHE A 57 48.64 12.09 -36.54
CA PHE A 57 49.49 13.26 -36.27
C PHE A 57 50.69 12.90 -35.42
N ARG A 58 50.56 11.98 -34.46
CA ARG A 58 51.67 11.52 -33.62
C ARG A 58 52.59 10.51 -34.30
N GLN A 59 52.07 9.67 -35.19
CA GLN A 59 52.85 8.61 -35.83
C GLN A 59 53.66 9.07 -37.05
N ILE A 60 53.17 10.05 -37.81
CA ILE A 60 53.77 10.44 -39.09
C ILE A 60 55.02 11.30 -38.88
N SER A 61 56.17 10.87 -39.39
CA SER A 61 57.45 11.61 -39.27
C SER A 61 57.82 12.42 -40.52
N ASN A 62 57.06 12.31 -41.62
CA ASN A 62 57.30 13.06 -42.85
C ASN A 62 56.40 14.30 -42.92
N ILE A 63 56.99 15.47 -43.17
CA ILE A 63 56.36 16.79 -43.20
C ILE A 63 55.23 16.88 -44.24
N GLU A 64 55.43 16.35 -45.44
CA GLU A 64 54.42 16.41 -46.52
C GLU A 64 53.14 15.65 -46.14
N THR A 65 53.31 14.50 -45.49
CA THR A 65 52.21 13.67 -45.00
C THR A 65 51.60 14.14 -43.67
N LEU A 66 52.28 15.05 -42.95
CA LEU A 66 51.84 15.58 -41.65
C LEU A 66 50.77 16.67 -41.79
N LEU A 67 50.71 17.34 -42.94
CA LEU A 67 49.77 18.44 -43.18
C LEU A 67 48.31 17.95 -43.15
N LEU A 68 48.03 16.78 -43.72
CA LEU A 68 46.68 16.22 -43.77
C LEU A 68 46.09 15.95 -42.38
N PRO A 69 46.71 15.14 -41.49
CA PRO A 69 46.18 14.91 -40.15
C PRO A 69 46.11 16.22 -39.33
N THR A 70 47.03 17.16 -39.54
CA THR A 70 46.97 18.49 -38.92
C THR A 70 45.70 19.23 -39.33
N LYS A 71 45.39 19.32 -40.63
CA LYS A 71 44.15 19.94 -41.11
C LYS A 71 42.92 19.23 -40.54
N THR A 72 42.92 17.90 -40.52
CA THR A 72 41.82 17.09 -39.96
C THR A 72 41.59 17.38 -38.47
N LEU A 73 42.63 17.61 -37.68
CA LEU A 73 42.50 17.97 -36.25
C LEU A 73 41.69 19.26 -36.07
N TYR A 74 42.06 20.33 -36.78
CA TYR A 74 41.38 21.63 -36.66
C TYR A 74 39.97 21.62 -37.27
N ILE A 75 39.76 20.88 -38.37
CA ILE A 75 38.42 20.68 -38.95
C ILE A 75 37.52 19.93 -37.96
N SER A 76 38.04 18.88 -37.32
CA SER A 76 37.26 18.10 -36.35
C SER A 76 36.90 18.94 -35.13
N GLY A 77 37.84 19.73 -34.60
CA GLY A 77 37.58 20.63 -33.47
C GLY A 77 36.42 21.61 -33.73
N ILE A 78 36.44 22.31 -34.87
CA ILE A 78 35.38 23.30 -35.17
C ILE A 78 34.05 22.64 -35.50
N LEU A 79 34.07 21.44 -36.09
CA LEU A 79 32.88 20.66 -36.34
C LEU A 79 32.24 20.18 -35.03
N ILE A 80 33.03 19.77 -34.04
CA ILE A 80 32.55 19.45 -32.69
C ILE A 80 31.86 20.67 -32.05
N ALA A 81 32.47 21.86 -32.15
CA ALA A 81 31.90 23.09 -31.61
C ALA A 81 30.55 23.44 -32.27
N LEU A 82 30.46 23.35 -33.60
CA LEU A 82 29.23 23.63 -34.34
C LEU A 82 28.13 22.62 -34.03
N LEU A 83 28.44 21.33 -34.04
CA LEU A 83 27.48 20.26 -33.78
C LEU A 83 26.96 20.33 -32.33
N PHE A 84 27.84 20.66 -31.39
CA PHE A 84 27.45 20.91 -30.00
C PHE A 84 26.55 22.15 -29.86
N PHE A 85 26.83 23.22 -30.62
CA PHE A 85 25.96 24.39 -30.68
C PHE A 85 24.56 24.02 -31.19
N TYR A 86 24.44 23.27 -32.28
CA TYR A 86 23.15 22.79 -32.77
C TYR A 86 22.45 21.85 -31.79
N PHE A 87 23.20 20.95 -31.14
CA PHE A 87 22.69 20.11 -30.07
C PHE A 87 22.08 20.93 -28.94
N SER A 88 22.77 21.99 -28.47
CA SER A 88 22.31 22.79 -27.34
C SER A 88 20.91 23.38 -27.56
N TYR A 89 20.65 23.87 -28.76
CA TYR A 89 19.35 24.45 -29.10
C TYR A 89 18.25 23.42 -29.36
N ASP A 90 18.59 22.30 -30.00
CA ASP A 90 17.64 21.22 -30.27
C ASP A 90 17.23 20.54 -28.95
N PHE A 91 18.20 20.25 -28.08
CA PHE A 91 17.99 19.67 -26.75
C PHE A 91 17.17 20.58 -25.83
N LEU A 92 17.37 21.91 -25.90
CA LEU A 92 16.60 22.86 -25.09
C LEU A 92 15.20 23.15 -25.66
N GLY A 93 14.83 22.54 -26.80
CA GLY A 93 13.56 22.76 -27.49
C GLY A 93 13.40 24.19 -28.04
N ILE A 94 14.51 24.93 -28.14
CA ILE A 94 14.52 26.35 -28.53
C ILE A 94 14.17 26.50 -30.02
N ARG A 95 14.39 25.45 -30.82
CA ARG A 95 14.12 25.41 -32.27
C ARG A 95 12.63 25.45 -32.63
N LYS A 96 11.74 24.98 -31.75
CA LYS A 96 10.28 24.96 -32.00
C LYS A 96 9.62 26.34 -31.90
N ILE A 97 10.35 27.36 -31.43
CA ILE A 97 9.85 28.74 -31.37
C ILE A 97 10.15 29.40 -32.72
N THR A 98 9.10 29.67 -33.50
CA THR A 98 9.08 30.38 -34.80
C THR A 98 9.62 31.81 -34.67
N ASN A 99 10.92 31.97 -34.46
CA ASN A 99 11.57 33.27 -34.34
C ASN A 99 12.68 33.39 -35.40
N THR A 100 12.41 34.21 -36.42
CA THR A 100 13.28 34.46 -37.59
C THR A 100 14.72 34.80 -37.21
N PHE A 101 14.91 35.51 -36.09
CA PHE A 101 16.23 35.90 -35.60
C PHE A 101 17.10 34.71 -35.18
N ARG A 102 16.52 33.67 -34.58
CA ARG A 102 17.28 32.49 -34.13
C ARG A 102 17.69 31.61 -35.30
N THR A 103 16.83 31.46 -36.32
CA THR A 103 17.17 30.72 -37.54
C THR A 103 18.33 31.36 -38.31
N GLN A 104 18.42 32.70 -38.31
CA GLN A 104 19.55 33.43 -38.88
C GLN A 104 20.86 33.16 -38.15
N ILE A 105 20.86 33.12 -36.81
CA ILE A 105 22.05 32.78 -36.01
C ILE A 105 22.54 31.35 -36.34
N PHE A 106 21.63 30.39 -36.47
CA PHE A 106 21.97 29.02 -36.87
C PHE A 106 22.62 28.96 -38.25
N ALA A 107 22.02 29.59 -39.25
CA ALA A 107 22.57 29.62 -40.60
C ALA A 107 23.93 30.33 -40.64
N PHE A 108 24.05 31.45 -39.92
CA PHE A 108 25.29 32.22 -39.83
C PHE A 108 26.43 31.43 -39.18
N ALA A 109 26.17 30.73 -38.09
CA ALA A 109 27.15 29.85 -37.44
C ALA A 109 27.64 28.74 -38.39
N GLY A 110 26.72 28.13 -39.16
CA GLY A 110 27.05 27.14 -40.19
C GLY A 110 27.91 27.71 -41.31
N ILE A 111 27.57 28.90 -41.83
CA ILE A 111 28.31 29.58 -42.89
C ILE A 111 29.73 29.94 -42.42
N LEU A 112 29.87 30.55 -41.25
CA LEU A 112 31.18 30.89 -40.67
C LEU A 112 32.07 29.66 -40.47
N THR A 113 31.47 28.55 -40.03
CA THR A 113 32.20 27.29 -39.88
C THR A 113 32.62 26.71 -41.23
N ALA A 114 31.76 26.77 -42.25
CA ALA A 114 32.09 26.34 -43.61
C ALA A 114 33.23 27.18 -44.22
N ILE A 115 33.20 28.51 -44.02
CA ILE A 115 34.30 29.41 -44.40
C ILE A 115 35.59 29.02 -43.69
N SER A 116 35.54 28.77 -42.38
CA SER A 116 36.71 28.36 -41.60
C SER A 116 37.28 27.02 -42.08
N ILE A 117 36.43 26.03 -42.39
CA ILE A 117 36.85 24.74 -42.96
C ILE A 117 37.50 24.94 -44.32
N TYR A 118 36.91 25.76 -45.20
CA TYR A 118 37.48 26.10 -46.49
C TYR A 118 38.86 26.76 -46.35
N LEU A 119 39.00 27.70 -45.41
CA LEU A 119 40.27 28.37 -45.14
C LEU A 119 41.33 27.39 -44.60
N ILE A 120 40.97 26.41 -43.77
CA ILE A 120 41.89 25.36 -43.30
C ILE A 120 42.34 24.44 -44.45
N ILE A 121 41.44 24.10 -45.37
CA ILE A 121 41.74 23.18 -46.48
C ILE A 121 42.58 23.87 -47.56
N SER A 122 42.15 25.05 -48.01
CA SER A 122 42.61 25.66 -49.26
C SER A 122 43.66 26.75 -49.08
N SER A 123 43.82 27.31 -47.87
CA SER A 123 44.68 28.48 -47.65
C SER A 123 45.71 28.26 -46.54
N LYS A 124 46.80 29.04 -46.58
CA LYS A 124 47.80 29.12 -45.49
C LYS A 124 47.42 30.11 -44.38
N ILE A 125 46.18 30.63 -44.42
CA ILE A 125 45.73 31.76 -43.58
C ILE A 125 45.52 31.32 -42.12
N ILE A 126 45.05 30.09 -41.89
CA ILE A 126 44.85 29.55 -40.55
C ILE A 126 46.04 28.67 -40.13
N ILE A 127 46.42 27.73 -40.99
CA ILE A 127 47.59 26.86 -40.79
C ILE A 127 48.63 27.25 -41.83
N ASN A 128 49.74 27.85 -41.41
CA ASN A 128 50.76 28.34 -42.32
C ASN A 128 51.71 27.21 -42.76
N GLN A 129 52.36 26.55 -41.79
CA GLN A 129 53.22 25.39 -42.02
C GLN A 129 53.26 24.46 -40.79
N THR A 130 53.66 23.21 -41.01
CA THR A 130 53.91 22.21 -39.97
C THR A 130 55.37 21.82 -39.98
N LEU A 131 56.08 22.05 -38.88
CA LEU A 131 57.51 21.80 -38.74
C LEU A 131 57.76 20.64 -37.77
N ILE A 132 58.89 19.96 -37.94
CA ILE A 132 59.39 18.97 -36.99
C ILE A 132 60.73 19.50 -36.48
N GLU A 133 60.72 20.09 -35.28
CA GLU A 133 61.91 20.68 -34.66
C GLU A 133 62.28 19.86 -33.41
N SER A 134 63.52 19.37 -33.35
CA SER A 134 64.04 18.59 -32.21
C SER A 134 63.14 17.42 -31.77
N GLY A 135 62.48 16.75 -32.74
CA GLY A 135 61.55 15.64 -32.48
C GLY A 135 60.13 16.06 -32.05
N ASN A 136 59.87 17.35 -31.86
CA ASN A 136 58.56 17.91 -31.56
C ASN A 136 57.88 18.43 -32.83
N LYS A 137 56.58 18.15 -32.96
CA LYS A 137 55.76 18.61 -34.09
C LYS A 137 55.16 19.95 -33.72
N ILE A 138 55.49 20.99 -34.47
CA ILE A 138 55.07 22.36 -34.23
C ILE A 138 54.21 22.81 -35.41
N VAL A 139 53.04 23.37 -35.14
CA VAL A 139 52.18 24.00 -36.14
C VAL A 139 52.38 25.50 -36.03
N THR A 140 52.77 26.16 -37.11
CA THR A 140 52.79 27.62 -37.15
C THR A 140 51.47 28.13 -37.73
N PHE A 141 50.91 29.12 -37.05
CA PHE A 141 49.60 29.67 -37.37
C PHE A 141 49.74 30.95 -38.19
N GLY A 142 48.80 31.17 -39.11
CA GLY A 142 48.65 32.45 -39.80
C GLY A 142 47.65 33.37 -39.09
N ASP A 143 47.49 34.59 -39.60
CA ASP A 143 46.64 35.62 -38.98
C ASP A 143 45.17 35.21 -38.79
N GLY A 144 44.67 34.27 -39.61
CA GLY A 144 43.31 33.76 -39.50
C GLY A 144 43.08 32.81 -38.32
N TYR A 145 44.13 32.31 -37.67
CA TYR A 145 44.01 31.41 -36.52
C TYR A 145 43.32 32.07 -35.33
N PHE A 146 43.53 33.38 -35.14
CA PHE A 146 42.83 34.13 -34.10
C PHE A 146 41.32 34.14 -34.34
N GLY A 147 40.89 34.40 -35.58
CA GLY A 147 39.46 34.38 -35.95
C GLY A 147 38.83 33.00 -35.79
N TYR A 148 39.56 31.94 -36.19
CA TYR A 148 39.15 30.55 -35.97
C TYR A 148 38.95 30.24 -34.48
N SER A 149 39.91 30.61 -33.64
CA SER A 149 39.88 30.36 -32.20
C SER A 149 38.74 31.13 -31.54
N LEU A 150 38.52 32.38 -31.93
CA LEU A 150 37.43 33.21 -31.42
C LEU A 150 36.06 32.63 -31.77
N LEU A 151 35.88 32.11 -32.99
CA LEU A 151 34.65 31.43 -33.41
C LEU A 151 34.38 30.17 -32.58
N MET A 152 35.39 29.33 -32.38
CA MET A 152 35.31 28.14 -31.52
C MET A 152 34.85 28.48 -30.09
N VAL A 153 35.52 29.45 -29.46
CA VAL A 153 35.17 29.90 -28.11
C VAL A 153 33.76 30.48 -28.08
N PHE A 154 33.39 31.27 -29.08
CA PHE A 154 32.06 31.86 -29.17
C PHE A 154 30.96 30.80 -29.24
N LEU A 155 31.09 29.78 -30.11
CA LEU A 155 30.09 28.71 -30.26
C LEU A 155 29.88 27.93 -28.95
N PHE A 156 30.97 27.56 -28.28
CA PHE A 156 30.90 26.85 -27.00
C PHE A 156 30.36 27.72 -25.87
N PHE A 157 30.86 28.95 -25.74
CA PHE A 157 30.42 29.88 -24.71
C PHE A 157 28.94 30.22 -24.86
N TRP A 158 28.48 30.49 -26.08
CA TRP A 158 27.08 30.77 -26.36
C TRP A 158 26.18 29.59 -25.94
N SER A 159 26.55 28.37 -26.35
CA SER A 159 25.85 27.14 -25.96
C SER A 159 25.77 26.99 -24.44
N PHE A 160 26.87 27.28 -23.73
CA PHE A 160 26.94 27.25 -22.27
C PHE A 160 26.00 28.28 -21.62
N THR A 161 25.90 29.49 -22.18
CA THR A 161 24.98 30.53 -21.66
C THR A 161 23.52 30.16 -21.82
N GLU A 162 23.12 29.50 -22.91
CA GLU A 162 21.74 29.07 -23.14
C GLU A 162 21.33 27.97 -22.13
N PHE A 163 22.21 27.01 -21.87
CA PHE A 163 22.00 26.02 -20.81
C PHE A 163 21.85 26.68 -19.43
N PHE A 164 22.72 27.64 -19.10
CA PHE A 164 22.66 28.36 -17.82
C PHE A 164 21.36 29.16 -17.64
N LYS A 165 20.91 29.87 -18.69
CA LYS A 165 19.63 30.59 -18.69
C LYS A 165 18.45 29.66 -18.44
N LYS A 166 18.45 28.46 -19.03
CA LYS A 166 17.38 27.48 -18.82
C LYS A 166 17.39 26.94 -17.38
N ILE A 167 18.56 26.61 -16.82
CA ILE A 167 18.69 26.12 -15.43
C ILE A 167 18.08 27.09 -14.41
N LYS A 168 18.28 28.39 -14.59
CA LYS A 168 17.73 29.44 -13.70
C LYS A 168 16.21 29.54 -13.72
N LYS A 169 15.53 29.07 -14.77
CA LYS A 169 14.07 29.17 -14.94
C LYS A 169 13.28 28.00 -14.34
N PHE A 170 13.94 26.96 -13.83
CA PHE A 170 13.26 25.75 -13.35
C PHE A 170 12.68 25.89 -11.93
N SER A 171 11.38 25.61 -11.79
CA SER A 171 10.65 25.47 -10.51
C SER A 171 10.80 24.08 -9.88
N TYR A 172 10.48 23.94 -8.58
CA TYR A 172 10.66 22.72 -7.76
C TYR A 172 10.10 21.43 -8.40
N ARG A 173 9.01 21.50 -9.17
CA ARG A 173 8.40 20.34 -9.87
C ARG A 173 9.23 19.77 -11.04
N GLN A 174 10.26 20.46 -11.51
CA GLN A 174 11.09 20.06 -12.66
C GLN A 174 12.55 19.73 -12.27
N GLN A 175 12.76 19.28 -11.02
CA GLN A 175 14.09 19.02 -10.45
C GLN A 175 14.90 17.98 -11.22
N LEU A 176 14.21 17.10 -11.95
CA LEU A 176 14.80 16.03 -12.75
C LEU A 176 15.48 16.56 -14.04
N GLU A 177 14.77 17.36 -14.82
CA GLU A 177 15.30 18.04 -16.03
C GLU A 177 16.45 18.99 -15.68
N LYS A 178 16.34 19.67 -14.53
CA LYS A 178 17.42 20.51 -14.01
C LYS A 178 18.71 19.73 -13.75
N ARG A 179 18.63 18.51 -13.22
CA ARG A 179 19.80 17.65 -12.97
C ARG A 179 20.46 17.21 -14.28
N GLN A 180 19.69 16.90 -15.32
CA GLN A 180 20.23 16.57 -16.64
C GLN A 180 21.10 17.71 -17.20
N LEU A 181 20.58 18.93 -17.15
CA LEU A 181 21.31 20.11 -17.63
C LEU A 181 22.60 20.39 -16.84
N ILE A 182 22.60 20.13 -15.53
CA ILE A 182 23.82 20.27 -14.71
C ILE A 182 24.91 19.27 -15.16
N TYR A 183 24.55 18.02 -15.48
CA TYR A 183 25.52 17.05 -15.99
C TYR A 183 26.08 17.44 -17.37
N ILE A 184 25.25 17.94 -18.27
CA ILE A 184 25.72 18.45 -19.57
C ILE A 184 26.63 19.66 -19.37
N MET A 185 26.27 20.61 -18.49
CA MET A 185 27.08 21.78 -18.22
C MET A 185 28.41 21.47 -17.54
N THR A 186 28.45 20.51 -16.62
CA THR A 186 29.70 20.11 -15.96
C THR A 186 30.67 19.45 -16.94
N GLY A 187 30.20 18.50 -17.74
CA GLY A 187 31.04 17.86 -18.77
C GLY A 187 31.54 18.85 -19.83
N THR A 188 30.66 19.74 -20.31
CA THR A 188 31.01 20.75 -21.32
C THR A 188 31.95 21.80 -20.75
N GLY A 189 31.75 22.26 -19.51
CA GLY A 189 32.66 23.20 -18.84
C GLY A 189 34.08 22.66 -18.71
N ILE A 190 34.24 21.40 -18.29
CA ILE A 190 35.55 20.72 -18.21
C ILE A 190 36.21 20.68 -19.59
N SER A 191 35.44 20.34 -20.63
CA SER A 191 35.99 20.17 -21.98
C SER A 191 36.32 21.49 -22.66
N ILE A 192 35.55 22.55 -22.41
CA ILE A 192 35.85 23.90 -22.89
C ILE A 192 37.15 24.40 -22.28
N LEU A 193 37.32 24.25 -20.96
CA LEU A 193 38.57 24.64 -20.28
C LEU A 193 39.76 23.84 -20.81
N ALA A 194 39.59 22.53 -20.98
CA ALA A 194 40.62 21.68 -21.56
C ALA A 194 40.99 22.09 -22.99
N GLY A 195 40.01 22.30 -23.87
CA GLY A 195 40.26 22.70 -25.26
C GLY A 195 40.89 24.08 -25.38
N LEU A 196 40.47 25.04 -24.53
CA LEU A 196 41.12 26.35 -24.43
C LEU A 196 42.59 26.22 -24.08
N ILE A 197 42.93 25.43 -23.06
CA ILE A 197 44.30 25.31 -22.57
C ILE A 197 45.17 24.51 -23.55
N PHE A 198 44.74 23.29 -23.88
CA PHE A 198 45.57 22.31 -24.60
C PHE A 198 45.52 22.44 -26.13
N ASP A 199 44.43 22.95 -26.70
CA ASP A 199 44.23 22.98 -28.15
C ASP A 199 44.30 24.39 -28.76
N ILE A 200 44.20 25.44 -27.94
CA ILE A 200 44.24 26.84 -28.38
C ILE A 200 45.43 27.59 -27.76
N ILE A 201 45.46 27.74 -26.44
CA ILE A 201 46.44 28.59 -25.74
C ILE A 201 47.85 28.01 -25.85
N LEU A 202 48.08 26.76 -25.42
CA LEU A 202 49.42 26.16 -25.45
C LEU A 202 49.99 26.06 -26.88
N PRO A 203 49.22 25.61 -27.89
CA PRO A 203 49.65 25.66 -29.28
C PRO A 203 50.00 27.06 -29.79
N ALA A 204 49.24 28.10 -29.40
CA ALA A 204 49.53 29.48 -29.79
C ALA A 204 50.91 29.98 -29.29
N PHE A 205 51.38 29.44 -28.16
CA PHE A 205 52.74 29.68 -27.63
C PHE A 205 53.79 28.68 -28.16
N GLY A 206 53.44 27.84 -29.13
CA GLY A 206 54.34 26.84 -29.72
C GLY A 206 54.52 25.57 -28.89
N ASN A 207 53.76 25.37 -27.81
CA ASN A 207 53.88 24.19 -26.96
C ASN A 207 52.84 23.12 -27.33
N PHE A 208 53.30 22.05 -27.99
CA PHE A 208 52.45 20.93 -28.44
C PHE A 208 52.58 19.66 -27.58
N THR A 209 53.33 19.71 -26.47
CA THR A 209 53.64 18.54 -25.62
C THR A 209 52.39 17.84 -25.11
N PHE A 210 51.39 18.63 -24.71
CA PHE A 210 50.15 18.16 -24.10
C PHE A 210 48.95 18.14 -25.08
N TYR A 211 49.20 18.39 -26.36
CA TYR A 211 48.15 18.50 -27.38
C TYR A 211 47.28 17.23 -27.50
N TRP A 212 47.81 16.07 -27.12
CA TRP A 212 47.08 14.80 -27.15
C TRP A 212 45.99 14.70 -26.06
N LEU A 213 46.01 15.57 -25.05
CA LEU A 213 45.00 15.60 -23.98
C LEU A 213 43.67 16.21 -24.44
N GLY A 214 43.65 17.05 -25.47
CA GLY A 214 42.43 17.70 -25.97
C GLY A 214 41.30 16.71 -26.31
N PRO A 215 41.55 15.72 -27.19
CA PRO A 215 40.56 14.68 -27.51
C PRO A 215 40.19 13.81 -26.30
N VAL A 216 41.15 13.50 -25.42
CA VAL A 216 40.92 12.69 -24.22
C VAL A 216 39.95 13.39 -23.26
N LEU A 217 40.18 14.67 -22.98
CA LEU A 217 39.35 15.44 -22.07
C LEU A 217 37.98 15.77 -22.67
N THR A 218 37.90 15.97 -23.99
CA THR A 218 36.62 16.14 -24.71
C THR A 218 35.74 14.89 -24.64
N SER A 219 36.33 13.72 -24.43
CA SER A 219 35.60 12.46 -24.26
C SER A 219 34.88 12.37 -22.90
N ILE A 220 35.33 13.16 -21.91
CA ILE A 220 34.61 13.34 -20.64
C ILE A 220 33.28 14.05 -20.92
N PHE A 221 33.27 15.10 -21.75
CA PHE A 221 32.04 15.74 -22.20
C PHE A 221 31.12 14.73 -22.90
N VAL A 222 31.64 13.96 -23.87
CA VAL A 222 30.84 12.97 -24.59
C VAL A 222 30.21 11.97 -23.62
N THR A 223 30.96 11.52 -22.62
CA THR A 223 30.48 10.59 -21.60
C THR A 223 29.40 11.21 -20.70
N PHE A 224 29.61 12.43 -20.19
CA PHE A 224 28.65 13.12 -19.31
C PHE A 224 27.35 13.48 -20.01
N THR A 225 27.43 13.92 -21.27
CA THR A 225 26.24 14.24 -22.07
C THR A 225 25.51 12.99 -22.54
N ALA A 226 26.23 11.92 -22.95
CA ALA A 226 25.62 10.61 -23.20
C ALA A 226 24.88 10.09 -21.96
N TYR A 227 25.52 10.18 -20.79
CA TYR A 227 24.91 9.85 -19.52
C TYR A 227 23.60 10.64 -19.27
N SER A 228 23.62 11.96 -19.47
CA SER A 228 22.44 12.81 -19.29
C SER A 228 21.27 12.43 -20.23
N ILE A 229 21.58 12.00 -21.46
CA ILE A 229 20.59 11.59 -22.46
C ILE A 229 19.97 10.24 -22.07
N PHE A 230 20.79 9.25 -21.73
CA PHE A 230 20.28 7.90 -21.47
C PHE A 230 19.58 7.72 -20.14
N LYS A 231 19.98 8.48 -19.11
CA LYS A 231 19.41 8.40 -17.75
C LYS A 231 17.88 8.50 -17.70
N HIS A 232 17.25 9.03 -18.75
CA HIS A 232 15.82 9.30 -18.73
C HIS A 232 14.92 8.35 -19.48
N HIS A 233 15.37 7.46 -20.38
CA HIS A 233 14.39 6.68 -21.16
C HIS A 233 14.77 5.24 -21.53
N LEU A 234 15.92 4.68 -21.10
CA LEU A 234 16.10 3.23 -21.28
C LEU A 234 16.85 2.46 -20.20
N PHE A 235 17.79 3.03 -19.46
CA PHE A 235 18.49 2.29 -18.42
C PHE A 235 18.97 3.26 -17.36
N SER A 236 18.77 2.88 -16.09
CA SER A 236 19.34 3.66 -15.00
C SER A 236 20.86 3.80 -15.18
N LEU A 237 21.39 4.92 -14.72
CA LEU A 237 22.83 5.24 -14.69
C LEU A 237 23.71 4.05 -14.31
N LYS A 238 23.25 3.25 -13.33
CA LYS A 238 24.02 2.13 -12.81
C LYS A 238 24.29 1.08 -13.90
N VAL A 239 23.32 0.79 -14.76
CA VAL A 239 23.47 -0.21 -15.82
C VAL A 239 24.47 0.27 -16.86
N ILE A 240 24.32 1.51 -17.34
CA ILE A 240 25.18 2.06 -18.40
C ILE A 240 26.62 2.25 -17.90
N ALA A 241 26.80 2.77 -16.68
CA ALA A 241 28.12 2.90 -16.08
C ALA A 241 28.78 1.52 -15.89
N THR A 242 28.00 0.51 -15.52
CA THR A 242 28.48 -0.87 -15.39
C THR A 242 28.86 -1.48 -16.72
N GLU A 243 28.01 -1.34 -17.74
CA GLU A 243 28.27 -1.83 -19.11
C GLU A 243 29.50 -1.18 -19.70
N LEU A 244 29.63 0.14 -19.57
CA LEU A 244 30.74 0.90 -20.10
C LEU A 244 32.04 0.58 -19.36
N PHE A 245 32.00 0.47 -18.02
CA PHE A 245 33.16 0.04 -17.23
C PHE A 245 33.60 -1.38 -17.60
N ALA A 246 32.66 -2.34 -17.68
CA ALA A 246 32.94 -3.71 -18.08
C ALA A 246 33.52 -3.76 -19.49
N PHE A 247 32.93 -3.01 -20.43
CA PHE A 247 33.39 -2.95 -21.81
C PHE A 247 34.79 -2.32 -21.93
N LEU A 248 35.08 -1.22 -21.23
CA LEU A 248 36.42 -0.63 -21.21
C LEU A 248 37.45 -1.57 -20.59
N LEU A 249 37.09 -2.26 -19.51
CA LEU A 249 37.94 -3.27 -18.87
C LEU A 249 38.23 -4.42 -19.85
N TRP A 250 37.20 -4.91 -20.55
CA TRP A 250 37.34 -5.96 -21.57
C TRP A 250 38.22 -5.50 -22.72
N LEU A 251 38.02 -4.28 -23.22
CA LEU A 251 38.85 -3.72 -24.28
C LEU A 251 40.31 -3.60 -23.85
N PHE A 252 40.55 -3.11 -22.63
CA PHE A 252 41.89 -3.02 -22.04
C PHE A 252 42.56 -4.39 -21.94
N LEU A 253 41.84 -5.39 -21.42
CA LEU A 253 42.36 -6.75 -21.25
C LEU A 253 42.57 -7.47 -22.57
N LEU A 254 41.69 -7.25 -23.56
CA LEU A 254 41.85 -7.76 -24.91
C LEU A 254 43.08 -7.17 -25.57
N ALA A 255 43.25 -5.84 -25.51
CA ALA A 255 44.45 -5.17 -26.01
C ALA A 255 45.70 -5.73 -25.31
N ARG A 256 45.71 -5.82 -23.98
CA ARG A 256 46.84 -6.37 -23.22
C ARG A 256 47.16 -7.82 -23.61
N THR A 257 46.15 -8.63 -23.93
CA THR A 257 46.32 -10.01 -24.39
C THR A 257 46.91 -10.08 -25.80
N LEU A 258 46.48 -9.22 -26.72
CA LEU A 258 46.99 -9.19 -28.09
C LEU A 258 48.43 -8.65 -28.18
N LEU A 259 48.85 -7.85 -27.19
CA LEU A 259 50.14 -7.15 -27.19
C LEU A 259 51.21 -7.81 -26.33
N SER A 260 50.87 -8.87 -25.61
CA SER A 260 51.84 -9.63 -24.83
C SER A 260 52.85 -10.31 -25.75
N GLN A 261 54.15 -10.17 -25.45
CA GLN A 261 55.22 -10.71 -26.28
C GLN A 261 55.58 -12.16 -25.94
N THR A 262 55.17 -12.65 -24.77
CA THR A 262 55.42 -14.03 -24.32
C THR A 262 54.14 -14.85 -24.31
N TRP A 263 54.26 -16.13 -24.65
CA TRP A 263 53.12 -17.06 -24.63
C TRP A 263 52.52 -17.23 -23.22
N GLN A 264 53.35 -17.13 -22.17
CA GLN A 264 52.91 -17.19 -20.76
C GLN A 264 52.02 -16.00 -20.39
N GLU A 265 52.43 -14.77 -20.73
CA GLU A 265 51.62 -13.57 -20.51
C GLU A 265 50.30 -13.61 -21.29
N GLN A 266 50.36 -14.14 -22.52
CA GLN A 266 49.20 -14.28 -23.39
C GLN A 266 48.16 -15.23 -22.79
N LEU A 267 48.63 -16.34 -22.20
CA LEU A 267 47.78 -17.33 -21.53
C LEU A 267 47.17 -16.78 -20.23
N ILE A 268 47.95 -16.07 -19.42
CA ILE A 268 47.48 -15.42 -18.18
C ILE A 268 46.45 -14.33 -18.50
N ASN A 269 46.77 -13.40 -19.41
CA ASN A 269 45.89 -12.30 -19.79
C ASN A 269 44.63 -12.81 -20.49
N GLY A 270 44.73 -13.83 -21.34
CA GLY A 270 43.58 -14.46 -22.00
C GLY A 270 42.63 -15.13 -21.00
N THR A 271 43.16 -15.84 -20.01
CA THR A 271 42.35 -16.44 -18.94
C THR A 271 41.64 -15.36 -18.11
N LEU A 272 42.35 -14.28 -17.76
CA LEU A 272 41.81 -13.17 -17.00
C LEU A 272 40.74 -12.40 -17.81
N PHE A 273 40.95 -12.23 -19.12
CA PHE A 273 39.95 -11.65 -20.03
C PHE A 273 38.66 -12.47 -20.03
N ILE A 274 38.74 -13.80 -20.22
CA ILE A 274 37.56 -14.68 -20.20
C ILE A 274 36.84 -14.62 -18.85
N ALA A 275 37.58 -14.66 -17.74
CA ALA A 275 37.00 -14.56 -16.40
C ALA A 275 36.25 -13.22 -16.19
N THR A 276 36.85 -12.11 -16.61
CA THR A 276 36.20 -10.80 -16.52
C THR A 276 35.01 -10.64 -17.47
N LEU A 277 35.00 -11.34 -18.62
CA LEU A 277 33.85 -11.39 -19.54
C LEU A 277 32.64 -12.03 -18.86
N ILE A 278 32.84 -13.19 -18.25
CA ILE A 278 31.79 -13.90 -17.51
C ILE A 278 31.30 -13.05 -16.34
N PHE A 279 32.23 -12.52 -15.54
CA PHE A 279 31.88 -11.75 -14.35
C PHE A 279 31.18 -10.43 -14.72
N GLY A 280 31.65 -9.73 -15.74
CA GLY A 280 31.02 -8.51 -16.23
C GLY A 280 29.61 -8.75 -16.77
N ALA A 281 29.37 -9.84 -17.51
CA ALA A 281 28.04 -10.20 -17.98
C ALA A 281 27.07 -10.49 -16.82
N LEU A 282 27.52 -11.20 -15.78
CA LEU A 282 26.73 -11.45 -14.56
C LEU A 282 26.43 -10.14 -13.82
N LEU A 283 27.41 -9.26 -13.71
CA LEU A 283 27.29 -7.99 -13.00
C LEU A 283 26.30 -7.07 -13.73
N ILE A 284 26.39 -6.96 -15.07
CA ILE A 284 25.42 -6.22 -15.89
C ILE A 284 24.00 -6.77 -15.67
N LYS A 285 23.81 -8.10 -15.77
CA LYS A 285 22.50 -8.74 -15.55
C LYS A 285 21.94 -8.45 -14.14
N SER A 286 22.79 -8.49 -13.12
CA SER A 286 22.39 -8.19 -11.74
C SER A 286 21.94 -6.74 -11.58
N VAL A 287 22.69 -5.79 -12.15
CA VAL A 287 22.37 -4.37 -12.05
C VAL A 287 21.09 -4.04 -12.81
N ILE A 288 20.85 -4.65 -13.98
CA ILE A 288 19.57 -4.52 -14.70
C ILE A 288 18.40 -4.97 -13.83
N HIS A 289 18.53 -6.13 -13.19
CA HIS A 289 17.46 -6.67 -12.33
C HIS A 289 17.18 -5.80 -11.09
N GLU A 290 18.22 -5.28 -10.42
CA GLU A 290 18.07 -4.35 -9.29
C GLU A 290 17.24 -3.11 -9.71
N VAL A 291 17.52 -2.61 -10.91
CA VAL A 291 16.95 -1.38 -11.43
C VAL A 291 15.48 -1.57 -11.80
N GLU A 292 15.14 -2.62 -12.55
CA GLU A 292 13.74 -2.95 -12.85
C GLU A 292 12.90 -3.13 -11.58
N THR A 293 13.51 -3.74 -10.55
CA THR A 293 12.84 -3.95 -9.26
C THR A 293 12.56 -2.63 -8.57
N ARG A 294 13.54 -1.70 -8.53
CA ARG A 294 13.35 -0.36 -7.96
C ARG A 294 12.29 0.44 -8.71
N GLU A 295 12.27 0.41 -10.03
CA GLU A 295 11.28 1.11 -10.85
C GLU A 295 9.85 0.60 -10.58
N LYS A 296 9.67 -0.72 -10.44
CA LYS A 296 8.38 -1.31 -10.05
C LYS A 296 7.94 -0.83 -8.67
N ILE A 297 8.85 -0.81 -7.70
CA ILE A 297 8.55 -0.33 -6.33
C ILE A 297 8.13 1.14 -6.36
N GLU A 298 8.84 1.98 -7.10
CA GLU A 298 8.52 3.41 -7.20
C GLU A 298 7.14 3.63 -7.87
N LYS A 299 6.85 2.88 -8.94
CA LYS A 299 5.54 2.93 -9.60
C LYS A 299 4.42 2.51 -8.65
N LEU A 300 4.59 1.41 -7.92
CA LEU A 300 3.60 0.93 -6.95
C LEU A 300 3.42 1.91 -5.79
N ALA A 301 4.50 2.51 -5.29
CA ALA A 301 4.45 3.51 -4.24
C ALA A 301 3.64 4.75 -4.69
N LYS A 302 3.85 5.21 -5.93
CA LYS A 302 3.13 6.34 -6.49
C LYS A 302 1.65 6.04 -6.76
N GLU A 303 1.34 4.84 -7.23
CA GLU A 303 -0.05 4.37 -7.36
C GLU A 303 -0.74 4.31 -5.99
N LEU A 304 -0.06 3.77 -4.97
CA LEU A 304 -0.57 3.70 -3.60
C LEU A 304 -0.84 5.09 -3.01
N GLU A 305 0.09 6.03 -3.18
CA GLU A 305 -0.07 7.42 -2.75
C GLU A 305 -1.31 8.06 -3.39
N LYS A 306 -1.45 7.94 -4.72
CA LYS A 306 -2.61 8.46 -5.45
C LYS A 306 -3.92 7.82 -5.00
N THR A 307 -3.93 6.51 -4.75
CA THR A 307 -5.12 5.82 -4.23
C THR A 307 -5.48 6.28 -2.83
N ASN A 308 -4.49 6.54 -1.97
CA ASN A 308 -4.72 7.01 -0.61
C ASN A 308 -5.24 8.46 -0.59
N GLU A 309 -4.71 9.34 -1.44
CA GLU A 309 -5.26 10.68 -1.64
C GLU A 309 -6.72 10.63 -2.11
N ARG A 310 -7.02 9.78 -3.10
CA ARG A 310 -8.38 9.62 -3.61
C ARG A 310 -9.33 9.06 -2.55
N LEU A 311 -8.85 8.15 -1.71
CA LEU A 311 -9.61 7.61 -0.59
C LEU A 311 -9.96 8.70 0.43
N LYS A 312 -8.99 9.56 0.79
CA LYS A 312 -9.23 10.71 1.69
C LYS A 312 -10.24 11.70 1.11
N GLU A 313 -10.13 12.00 -0.18
CA GLU A 313 -11.07 12.89 -0.87
C GLU A 313 -12.50 12.31 -0.85
N LEU A 314 -12.65 11.01 -1.13
CA LEU A 314 -13.93 10.32 -1.07
C LEU A 314 -14.52 10.29 0.35
N ASP A 315 -13.70 10.08 1.36
CA ASP A 315 -14.14 10.06 2.75
C ASP A 315 -14.64 11.45 3.20
N GLN A 316 -13.97 12.51 2.75
CA GLN A 316 -14.39 13.89 3.00
C GLN A 316 -15.68 14.23 2.26
N LEU A 317 -15.82 13.85 0.99
CA LEU A 317 -17.05 14.01 0.21
C LEU A 317 -18.23 13.23 0.82
N LYS A 318 -18.01 11.99 1.27
CA LYS A 318 -19.01 11.18 1.99
C LYS A 318 -19.50 11.93 3.23
N SER A 319 -18.57 12.49 4.01
CA SER A 319 -18.86 13.23 5.23
C SER A 319 -19.68 14.50 4.98
N GLU A 320 -19.28 15.27 3.97
CA GLU A 320 -19.98 16.50 3.57
C GLU A 320 -21.38 16.21 3.04
N PHE A 321 -21.52 15.19 2.19
CA PHE A 321 -22.81 14.74 1.67
C PHE A 321 -23.77 14.34 2.79
N VAL A 322 -23.32 13.53 3.75
CA VAL A 322 -24.15 13.09 4.89
C VAL A 322 -24.62 14.28 5.73
N SER A 323 -23.72 15.23 6.00
CA SER A 323 -24.05 16.44 6.77
C SER A 323 -25.07 17.32 6.03
N LEU A 324 -24.85 17.56 4.73
CA LEU A 324 -25.71 18.40 3.91
C LEU A 324 -27.09 17.77 3.69
N ALA A 325 -27.14 16.48 3.32
CA ALA A 325 -28.39 15.75 3.14
C ALA A 325 -29.24 15.78 4.41
N THR A 326 -28.61 15.56 5.57
CA THR A 326 -29.35 15.61 6.85
C THR A 326 -29.89 17.01 7.15
N HIS A 327 -29.09 18.05 6.97
CA HIS A 327 -29.56 19.43 7.18
C HIS A 327 -30.76 19.76 6.29
N GLN A 328 -30.71 19.35 5.02
CA GLN A 328 -31.79 19.54 4.05
C GLN A 328 -33.06 18.72 4.38
N ILE A 329 -32.92 17.57 5.04
CA ILE A 329 -34.04 16.73 5.48
C ILE A 329 -34.67 17.27 6.79
N ARG A 330 -33.86 17.81 7.71
CA ARG A 330 -34.35 18.30 9.01
C ARG A 330 -35.35 19.46 8.86
N GLY A 331 -35.10 20.38 7.94
CA GLY A 331 -35.98 21.54 7.69
C GLY A 331 -37.44 21.15 7.40
N PRO A 332 -37.72 20.38 6.32
CA PRO A 332 -39.08 19.97 5.98
C PRO A 332 -39.70 19.07 7.05
N LEU A 333 -38.94 18.18 7.70
CA LEU A 333 -39.46 17.37 8.81
C LEU A 333 -39.90 18.23 10.00
N THR A 334 -39.11 19.25 10.35
CA THR A 334 -39.44 20.18 11.43
C THR A 334 -40.73 20.93 11.12
N ALA A 335 -40.92 21.36 9.87
CA ALA A 335 -42.15 22.00 9.42
C ALA A 335 -43.36 21.05 9.49
N ILE A 336 -43.24 19.83 8.96
CA ILE A 336 -44.30 18.81 9.00
C ILE A 336 -44.68 18.48 10.45
N LYS A 337 -43.68 18.28 11.32
CA LYS A 337 -43.90 18.05 12.76
C LYS A 337 -44.62 19.21 13.42
N GLY A 338 -44.19 20.45 13.13
CA GLY A 338 -44.79 21.66 13.67
C GLY A 338 -46.26 21.80 13.28
N TYR A 339 -46.57 21.69 11.99
CA TYR A 339 -47.95 21.75 11.49
C TYR A 339 -48.81 20.60 12.03
N ALA A 340 -48.28 19.37 12.07
CA ALA A 340 -49.01 18.23 12.63
C ALA A 340 -49.27 18.38 14.13
N SER A 341 -48.32 18.93 14.91
CA SER A 341 -48.52 19.24 16.34
C SER A 341 -49.61 20.28 16.53
N MET A 342 -49.53 21.42 15.83
CA MET A 342 -50.52 22.49 15.93
C MET A 342 -51.93 22.02 15.52
N MET A 343 -52.03 21.15 14.49
CA MET A 343 -53.30 20.50 14.15
C MET A 343 -53.79 19.57 15.26
N ARG A 344 -52.91 18.74 15.82
CA ARG A 344 -53.27 17.79 16.89
C ARG A 344 -53.71 18.49 18.17
N ASP A 345 -53.03 19.57 18.54
CA ASP A 345 -53.21 20.31 19.78
C ASP A 345 -54.39 21.29 19.70
N GLY A 346 -54.95 21.50 18.50
CA GLY A 346 -56.20 22.25 18.28
C GLY A 346 -56.00 23.74 17.96
N ASP A 347 -54.78 24.18 17.69
CA ASP A 347 -54.44 25.59 17.42
C ASP A 347 -55.09 26.14 16.14
N TYR A 348 -55.49 25.25 15.22
CA TYR A 348 -56.23 25.56 13.98
C TYR A 348 -57.74 25.23 14.07
N GLY A 349 -58.24 24.90 15.27
CA GLY A 349 -59.62 24.45 15.51
C GLY A 349 -59.71 22.96 15.88
N GLU A 350 -60.84 22.53 16.46
CA GLU A 350 -61.03 21.12 16.83
C GLU A 350 -61.03 20.19 15.61
N VAL A 351 -60.04 19.31 15.56
CA VAL A 351 -59.89 18.32 14.50
C VAL A 351 -60.98 17.25 14.62
N PRO A 352 -61.82 17.03 13.59
CA PRO A 352 -62.87 16.01 13.61
C PRO A 352 -62.33 14.63 13.98
N ALA A 353 -63.07 13.90 14.81
CA ALA A 353 -62.68 12.57 15.32
C ALA A 353 -62.28 11.56 14.22
N ARG A 354 -62.79 11.74 12.98
CA ARG A 354 -62.43 10.93 11.81
C ARG A 354 -60.98 11.12 11.34
N ILE A 355 -60.42 12.32 11.46
CA ILE A 355 -59.08 12.64 10.93
C ILE A 355 -58.01 12.79 12.02
N LYS A 356 -58.42 12.87 13.30
CA LYS A 356 -57.52 12.95 14.45
C LYS A 356 -56.46 11.82 14.46
N GLY A 357 -56.89 10.58 14.20
CA GLY A 357 -55.97 9.45 14.12
C GLY A 357 -54.96 9.55 12.97
N THR A 358 -55.31 10.21 11.85
CA THR A 358 -54.39 10.44 10.73
C THR A 358 -53.34 11.50 11.08
N VAL A 359 -53.75 12.58 11.75
CA VAL A 359 -52.85 13.63 12.24
C VAL A 359 -51.85 13.07 13.26
N ASP A 360 -52.32 12.20 14.17
CA ASP A 360 -51.45 11.49 15.12
C ASP A 360 -50.41 10.62 14.40
N ILE A 361 -50.81 9.88 13.36
CA ILE A 361 -49.89 9.07 12.56
C ILE A 361 -48.83 9.95 11.86
N ILE A 362 -49.23 11.10 11.30
CA ILE A 362 -48.30 12.04 10.64
C ILE A 362 -47.30 12.59 11.66
N PHE A 363 -47.77 12.98 12.84
CA PHE A 363 -46.92 13.49 13.91
C PHE A 363 -45.91 12.43 14.38
N GLU A 364 -46.38 11.22 14.72
CA GLU A 364 -45.53 10.11 15.17
C GLU A 364 -44.52 9.70 14.09
N SER A 365 -44.95 9.63 12.82
CA SER A 365 -44.05 9.28 11.70
C SER A 365 -42.99 10.35 11.47
N SER A 366 -43.34 11.63 11.57
CA SER A 366 -42.39 12.74 11.46
C SER A 366 -41.38 12.74 12.61
N ASN A 367 -41.84 12.41 13.82
CA ASN A 367 -40.99 12.30 15.00
C ASN A 367 -39.99 11.14 14.87
N ALA A 368 -40.46 9.97 14.43
CA ALA A 368 -39.60 8.81 14.16
C ALA A 368 -38.54 9.12 13.08
N LEU A 369 -38.93 9.78 11.99
CA LEU A 369 -37.98 10.21 10.95
C LEU A 369 -36.95 11.20 11.48
N THR A 370 -37.35 12.12 12.34
CA THR A 370 -36.43 13.08 12.97
C THR A 370 -35.38 12.37 13.82
N THR A 371 -35.78 11.36 14.60
CA THR A 371 -34.87 10.53 15.39
C THR A 371 -33.91 9.74 14.50
N VAL A 372 -34.40 9.06 13.46
CA VAL A 372 -33.54 8.27 12.54
C VAL A 372 -32.50 9.16 11.85
N VAL A 373 -32.90 10.35 11.44
CA VAL A 373 -32.01 11.34 10.81
C VAL A 373 -30.95 11.83 11.80
N GLN A 374 -31.32 12.01 13.08
CA GLN A 374 -30.39 12.38 14.15
C GLN A 374 -29.40 11.24 14.47
N ASP A 375 -29.89 10.02 14.62
CA ASP A 375 -29.06 8.83 14.87
C ASP A 375 -28.04 8.61 13.74
N PHE A 376 -28.44 8.83 12.49
CA PHE A 376 -27.54 8.73 11.34
C PHE A 376 -26.41 9.77 11.40
N LEU A 377 -26.69 11.00 11.83
CA LEU A 377 -25.65 12.02 12.06
C LEU A 377 -24.71 11.62 13.18
N ASP A 378 -25.25 11.08 14.27
CA ASP A 378 -24.44 10.73 15.44
C ASP A 378 -23.54 9.53 15.12
N ILE A 379 -24.02 8.53 14.37
CA ILE A 379 -23.19 7.44 13.82
C ILE A 379 -22.09 8.01 12.92
N SER A 380 -22.41 8.91 12.01
CA SER A 380 -21.42 9.54 11.12
C SER A 380 -20.33 10.29 11.90
N ARG A 381 -20.71 11.01 12.97
CA ARG A 381 -19.76 11.69 13.87
C ARG A 381 -18.89 10.73 14.67
N ILE A 382 -19.42 9.56 15.03
CA ILE A 382 -18.69 8.49 15.71
C ILE A 382 -17.65 7.86 14.76
N GLU A 383 -18.04 7.51 13.52
CA GLU A 383 -17.12 6.99 12.50
C GLU A 383 -15.95 7.95 12.22
N GLN A 384 -16.22 9.26 12.28
CA GLN A 384 -15.22 10.32 12.07
C GLN A 384 -14.38 10.64 13.32
N GLY A 385 -14.69 10.05 14.49
CA GLY A 385 -14.02 10.37 15.75
C GLY A 385 -14.25 11.82 16.24
N ARG A 386 -15.29 12.51 15.77
CA ARG A 386 -15.60 13.91 16.12
C ARG A 386 -16.73 14.05 17.14
N MET A 387 -17.21 12.93 17.66
CA MET A 387 -18.29 12.91 18.64
C MET A 387 -17.83 13.61 19.93
N LYS A 388 -18.50 14.70 20.31
CA LYS A 388 -18.23 15.42 21.55
C LYS A 388 -19.05 14.79 22.66
N TYR A 389 -18.36 14.16 23.60
CA TYR A 389 -18.97 13.58 24.80
C TYR A 389 -19.01 14.65 25.90
N GLU A 390 -20.20 14.98 26.38
CA GLU A 390 -20.35 15.70 27.65
C GLU A 390 -20.32 14.68 28.78
N LEU A 391 -19.15 14.54 29.40
CA LEU A 391 -18.97 13.67 30.55
C LEU A 391 -19.50 14.40 31.80
N THR A 392 -20.68 13.98 32.25
CA THR A 392 -21.28 14.47 33.49
C THR A 392 -21.20 13.41 34.57
N VAL A 393 -21.08 13.85 35.83
CA VAL A 393 -21.20 12.96 36.97
C VAL A 393 -22.68 12.72 37.20
N PHE A 394 -23.14 11.49 36.94
CA PHE A 394 -24.53 11.10 37.15
C PHE A 394 -24.59 9.89 38.08
N ASP A 395 -25.68 9.81 38.83
CA ASP A 395 -25.97 8.68 39.70
C ASP A 395 -26.46 7.50 38.86
N PHE A 396 -25.57 6.53 38.67
CA PHE A 396 -25.87 5.32 37.90
C PHE A 396 -27.06 4.55 38.48
N SER A 397 -27.25 4.57 39.81
CA SER A 397 -28.39 3.92 40.46
C SER A 397 -29.70 4.59 40.08
N LYS A 398 -29.74 5.94 40.05
CA LYS A 398 -30.92 6.69 39.62
C LYS A 398 -31.22 6.50 38.13
N LEU A 399 -30.21 6.44 37.27
CA LEU A 399 -30.40 6.19 35.84
C LEU A 399 -30.95 4.78 35.58
N VAL A 400 -30.40 3.77 36.25
CA VAL A 400 -30.88 2.39 36.13
C VAL A 400 -32.31 2.27 36.67
N GLN A 401 -32.62 2.97 37.75
CA GLN A 401 -33.97 3.02 38.31
C GLN A 401 -34.96 3.72 37.37
N SER A 402 -34.60 4.87 36.80
CA SER A 402 -35.48 5.60 35.86
C SER A 402 -35.74 4.81 34.59
N VAL A 403 -34.71 4.17 34.02
CA VAL A 403 -34.85 3.28 32.85
C VAL A 403 -35.68 2.04 33.22
N GLY A 404 -35.51 1.52 34.44
CA GLY A 404 -36.31 0.41 34.96
C GLY A 404 -37.78 0.75 35.12
N GLU A 405 -38.10 1.93 35.63
CA GLU A 405 -39.45 2.46 35.79
C GLU A 405 -40.10 2.79 34.43
N GLU A 406 -39.34 3.35 33.48
CA GLU A 406 -39.80 3.63 32.12
C GLU A 406 -40.08 2.36 31.31
N LEU A 407 -39.23 1.33 31.47
CA LEU A 407 -39.38 0.04 30.79
C LEU A 407 -40.32 -0.92 31.53
N ALA A 408 -40.68 -0.65 32.79
CA ALA A 408 -41.60 -1.49 33.56
C ALA A 408 -42.96 -1.69 32.86
N PRO A 409 -43.62 -0.65 32.30
CA PRO A 409 -44.85 -0.81 31.51
C PRO A 409 -44.65 -1.63 30.23
N VAL A 410 -43.45 -1.64 29.63
CA VAL A 410 -43.13 -2.43 28.44
C VAL A 410 -42.86 -3.89 28.82
N GLY A 411 -42.19 -4.13 29.95
CA GLY A 411 -42.04 -5.45 30.56
C GLY A 411 -43.36 -6.07 30.99
N GLU A 412 -44.30 -5.24 31.48
CA GLU A 412 -45.67 -5.62 31.79
C GLU A 412 -46.50 -5.88 30.54
N ARG A 413 -46.46 -4.98 29.53
CA ARG A 413 -47.15 -5.15 28.22
C ARG A 413 -46.65 -6.36 27.43
N ARG A 414 -45.37 -6.72 27.53
CA ARG A 414 -44.79 -7.94 26.92
C ARG A 414 -44.97 -9.20 27.77
N GLY A 415 -45.60 -9.09 28.94
CA GLY A 415 -45.94 -10.24 29.79
C GLY A 415 -44.73 -11.06 30.22
N LEU A 416 -43.58 -10.45 30.48
CA LEU A 416 -42.39 -11.15 31.00
C LEU A 416 -42.52 -11.38 32.52
N ARG A 417 -43.61 -12.05 32.90
CA ARG A 417 -43.84 -12.64 34.22
C ARG A 417 -44.05 -14.13 34.00
N VAL A 418 -43.14 -14.97 34.47
CA VAL A 418 -43.40 -16.41 34.48
C VAL A 418 -44.24 -16.70 35.71
N LYS A 419 -45.56 -16.72 35.53
CA LYS A 419 -46.49 -17.24 36.52
C LYS A 419 -46.34 -18.75 36.58
N LEU A 420 -45.99 -19.26 37.76
CA LEU A 420 -46.03 -20.68 38.05
C LEU A 420 -47.32 -20.97 38.79
N GLU A 421 -48.13 -21.86 38.24
CA GLU A 421 -49.27 -22.45 38.94
C GLU A 421 -48.79 -23.69 39.68
N ILE A 422 -49.05 -23.75 40.98
CA ILE A 422 -48.68 -24.87 41.83
C ILE A 422 -49.93 -25.72 42.08
N GLU A 423 -49.93 -26.94 41.54
CA GLU A 423 -50.92 -27.95 41.89
C GLU A 423 -50.66 -28.46 43.33
N PRO A 424 -51.68 -28.96 44.06
CA PRO A 424 -51.51 -29.44 45.42
C PRO A 424 -50.42 -30.51 45.52
N ASN A 425 -49.38 -30.23 46.29
CA ASN A 425 -48.24 -31.11 46.51
C ASN A 425 -48.45 -31.88 47.80
N ILE A 426 -48.47 -33.22 47.74
CA ILE A 426 -48.69 -34.08 48.92
C ILE A 426 -47.43 -34.90 49.18
N VAL A 427 -47.00 -34.98 50.44
CA VAL A 427 -45.90 -35.85 50.86
C VAL A 427 -46.37 -37.31 50.82
N THR A 428 -45.76 -38.12 49.96
CA THR A 428 -46.13 -39.52 49.71
C THR A 428 -45.30 -40.53 50.50
N GLN A 429 -44.02 -40.24 50.73
CA GLN A 429 -43.11 -41.10 51.48
C GLN A 429 -41.95 -40.28 52.05
N ILE A 430 -41.46 -40.67 53.22
CA ILE A 430 -40.26 -40.13 53.85
C ILE A 430 -39.21 -41.24 53.86
N LYS A 431 -38.03 -40.97 53.29
CA LYS A 431 -36.89 -41.87 53.26
C LYS A 431 -35.92 -41.52 54.36
N THR A 432 -35.40 -42.55 55.03
CA THR A 432 -34.51 -42.38 56.18
C THR A 432 -33.18 -43.09 55.91
N PRO A 433 -32.05 -42.57 56.42
CA PRO A 433 -30.74 -43.18 56.22
C PRO A 433 -30.68 -44.66 56.65
N ALA A 434 -31.38 -45.02 57.72
CA ALA A 434 -31.40 -46.38 58.26
C ALA A 434 -32.07 -47.43 57.35
N LYS A 435 -33.03 -47.03 56.50
CA LYS A 435 -33.74 -47.96 55.58
C LYS A 435 -33.33 -47.81 54.12
N ASP A 436 -33.08 -46.57 53.68
CA ASP A 436 -32.90 -46.23 52.26
C ASP A 436 -31.48 -45.76 51.92
N GLY A 437 -30.61 -45.57 52.92
CA GLY A 437 -29.23 -45.09 52.75
C GLY A 437 -29.09 -43.58 52.52
N TYR A 438 -30.20 -42.83 52.47
CA TYR A 438 -30.21 -41.37 52.37
C TYR A 438 -31.51 -40.76 52.94
N SER A 439 -31.45 -39.48 53.31
CA SER A 439 -32.61 -38.70 53.78
C SER A 439 -33.25 -37.93 52.61
N ALA A 440 -34.52 -38.21 52.32
CA ALA A 440 -35.27 -37.51 51.28
C ALA A 440 -36.79 -37.58 51.51
N VAL A 441 -37.49 -36.54 51.04
CA VAL A 441 -38.96 -36.49 51.05
C VAL A 441 -39.48 -36.67 49.63
N GLN A 442 -40.38 -37.63 49.42
CA GLN A 442 -41.04 -37.89 48.15
C GLN A 442 -42.37 -37.15 48.08
N VAL A 443 -42.50 -36.26 47.09
CA VAL A 443 -43.68 -35.41 46.89
C VAL A 443 -44.38 -35.81 45.59
N GLY A 444 -45.70 -35.99 45.67
CA GLY A 444 -46.60 -36.24 44.55
C GLY A 444 -47.36 -34.98 44.14
N THR A 445 -47.47 -34.76 42.83
CA THR A 445 -48.20 -33.61 42.27
C THR A 445 -49.00 -34.00 41.02
N GLY A 446 -50.14 -33.30 40.84
CA GLY A 446 -51.11 -33.49 39.75
C GLY A 446 -51.94 -34.77 39.84
N LYS A 447 -53.18 -34.72 39.34
CA LYS A 447 -54.10 -35.88 39.35
C LYS A 447 -54.01 -36.69 38.05
N LYS A 448 -54.01 -38.02 38.14
CA LYS A 448 -54.05 -38.92 36.97
C LYS A 448 -55.11 -40.02 37.11
N ASN A 449 -56.02 -40.12 36.14
CA ASN A 449 -57.15 -41.08 36.21
C ASN A 449 -56.69 -42.56 36.15
N LYS A 450 -55.69 -42.87 35.32
CA LYS A 450 -55.14 -44.23 35.12
C LYS A 450 -53.66 -44.30 35.55
N ILE A 451 -53.39 -45.09 36.58
CA ILE A 451 -52.04 -45.42 37.10
C ILE A 451 -51.80 -46.93 37.06
N LYS A 452 -50.53 -47.37 37.02
CA LYS A 452 -50.18 -48.80 36.95
C LYS A 452 -50.50 -49.50 38.28
N LYS A 453 -50.91 -50.78 38.26
CA LYS A 453 -51.31 -51.54 39.46
C LYS A 453 -50.33 -51.45 40.65
N PRO A 454 -49.00 -51.55 40.49
CA PRO A 454 -48.06 -51.40 41.62
C PRO A 454 -48.07 -50.01 42.26
N GLN A 455 -48.34 -48.96 41.48
CA GLN A 455 -48.40 -47.58 41.98
C GLN A 455 -49.65 -47.33 42.83
N VAL A 456 -50.73 -48.07 42.58
CA VAL A 456 -51.96 -48.01 43.39
C VAL A 456 -51.68 -48.52 44.81
N GLY A 457 -50.91 -49.60 44.95
CA GLY A 457 -50.49 -50.12 46.25
C GLY A 457 -49.51 -49.18 46.99
N HIS A 458 -48.67 -48.47 46.26
CA HIS A 458 -47.71 -47.50 46.82
C HIS A 458 -48.38 -46.25 47.39
N PHE A 459 -49.34 -45.65 46.67
CA PHE A 459 -49.99 -44.41 47.11
C PHE A 459 -51.18 -44.63 48.06
N LYS A 460 -51.73 -45.85 48.14
CA LYS A 460 -52.88 -46.20 49.01
C LYS A 460 -53.99 -45.13 48.95
N GLU A 461 -54.37 -44.55 50.09
CA GLU A 461 -55.43 -43.54 50.25
C GLU A 461 -54.99 -42.10 49.93
N LEU A 462 -53.70 -41.85 49.67
CA LEU A 462 -53.17 -40.50 49.42
C LEU A 462 -53.57 -39.94 48.04
N GLY A 463 -54.08 -40.78 47.15
CA GLY A 463 -54.61 -40.39 45.84
C GLY A 463 -53.78 -40.88 44.65
N LYS A 464 -54.13 -40.39 43.44
CA LYS A 464 -53.50 -40.80 42.18
C LYS A 464 -52.66 -39.67 41.59
N PHE A 465 -51.34 -39.74 41.74
CA PHE A 465 -50.43 -38.68 41.30
C PHE A 465 -49.95 -38.87 39.85
N LYS A 466 -49.84 -37.76 39.11
CA LYS A 466 -49.31 -37.72 37.73
C LYS A 466 -47.78 -37.68 37.73
N HIS A 467 -47.19 -36.96 38.66
CA HIS A 467 -45.75 -36.77 38.80
C HIS A 467 -45.32 -37.01 40.23
N VAL A 468 -44.19 -37.68 40.41
CA VAL A 468 -43.56 -37.93 41.71
C VAL A 468 -42.09 -37.55 41.64
N ARG A 469 -41.62 -36.81 42.63
CA ARG A 469 -40.24 -36.31 42.74
C ARG A 469 -39.74 -36.40 44.17
N GLU A 470 -38.45 -36.66 44.31
CA GLU A 470 -37.75 -36.70 45.60
C GLU A 470 -36.95 -35.43 45.80
N PHE A 471 -36.98 -34.93 47.03
CA PHE A 471 -36.23 -33.79 47.52
C PHE A 471 -35.29 -34.29 48.61
N ALA A 472 -33.99 -34.14 48.41
CA ALA A 472 -33.01 -34.45 49.46
C ALA A 472 -33.11 -33.40 50.58
N VAL A 473 -33.12 -33.85 51.82
CA VAL A 473 -33.31 -33.00 53.02
C VAL A 473 -32.24 -33.35 54.05
N ASN A 474 -31.72 -32.36 54.77
CA ASN A 474 -30.78 -32.60 55.88
C ASN A 474 -31.58 -32.97 57.15
N GLU A 475 -31.01 -33.79 58.04
CA GLU A 475 -31.71 -34.36 59.21
C GLU A 475 -32.37 -33.33 60.17
N ALA A 476 -32.01 -32.04 60.07
CA ALA A 476 -32.56 -30.96 60.89
C ALA A 476 -33.99 -30.49 60.52
N ASP A 477 -34.53 -30.86 59.35
CA ASP A 477 -35.86 -30.41 58.87
C ASP A 477 -36.98 -31.47 59.03
N ALA A 478 -36.81 -32.41 59.98
CA ALA A 478 -37.60 -33.65 60.12
C ALA A 478 -39.05 -33.52 60.66
N SER A 479 -39.70 -32.35 60.55
CA SER A 479 -41.06 -32.13 61.07
C SER A 479 -42.21 -32.52 60.13
N LEU A 480 -41.92 -32.94 58.89
CA LEU A 480 -42.93 -33.29 57.89
C LEU A 480 -43.45 -34.73 58.07
N ARG A 481 -44.77 -34.94 57.96
CA ARG A 481 -45.43 -36.26 58.01
C ARG A 481 -45.93 -36.70 56.63
N VAL A 482 -46.08 -38.01 56.44
CA VAL A 482 -46.69 -38.55 55.21
C VAL A 482 -48.16 -38.14 55.18
N GLY A 483 -48.58 -37.48 54.10
CA GLY A 483 -49.93 -36.91 53.94
C GLY A 483 -50.01 -35.39 54.05
N ASP A 484 -48.95 -34.71 54.50
CA ASP A 484 -48.94 -33.25 54.60
C ASP A 484 -49.03 -32.57 53.22
N LYS A 485 -49.79 -31.47 53.16
CA LYS A 485 -49.92 -30.63 51.97
C LYS A 485 -48.86 -29.53 52.03
N ASN A 486 -47.99 -29.50 51.01
CA ASN A 486 -47.01 -28.43 50.84
C ASN A 486 -47.62 -27.31 49.99
N GLU A 487 -48.06 -26.25 50.67
CA GLU A 487 -48.63 -25.06 50.05
C GLU A 487 -47.56 -24.05 49.63
N VAL A 488 -47.99 -23.06 48.86
CA VAL A 488 -47.13 -22.03 48.27
C VAL A 488 -46.52 -21.10 49.34
N SER A 489 -47.15 -21.03 50.51
CA SER A 489 -46.77 -20.22 51.68
C SER A 489 -45.42 -20.61 52.32
N VAL A 490 -44.80 -21.71 51.88
CA VAL A 490 -43.45 -22.12 52.33
C VAL A 490 -42.37 -21.13 51.87
N PHE A 491 -42.63 -20.34 50.82
CA PHE A 491 -41.69 -19.35 50.29
C PHE A 491 -42.06 -17.92 50.68
N VAL A 492 -41.05 -17.10 50.95
CA VAL A 492 -41.20 -15.67 51.23
C VAL A 492 -40.71 -14.85 50.02
N PRO A 493 -41.37 -13.75 49.65
CA PRO A 493 -40.82 -12.81 48.67
C PRO A 493 -39.42 -12.33 49.09
N GLY A 494 -38.45 -12.42 48.18
CA GLY A 494 -37.02 -12.18 48.43
C GLY A 494 -36.17 -13.45 48.54
N ASP A 495 -36.79 -14.62 48.72
CA ASP A 495 -36.06 -15.89 48.80
C ASP A 495 -35.33 -16.22 47.49
N ILE A 496 -34.11 -16.73 47.63
CA ILE A 496 -33.30 -17.24 46.52
C ILE A 496 -33.57 -18.73 46.34
N VAL A 497 -34.00 -19.11 45.15
CA VAL A 497 -34.35 -20.49 44.79
C VAL A 497 -33.58 -21.00 43.60
N LYS A 498 -33.43 -22.32 43.55
CA LYS A 498 -33.00 -23.05 42.34
C LYS A 498 -34.21 -23.75 41.73
N VAL A 499 -34.40 -23.54 40.43
CA VAL A 499 -35.52 -24.12 39.67
C VAL A 499 -35.00 -25.13 38.67
N THR A 500 -35.50 -26.36 38.77
CA THR A 500 -35.10 -27.48 37.91
C THR A 500 -36.26 -27.92 37.04
N GLY A 501 -36.06 -28.01 35.75
CA GLY A 501 -37.08 -28.42 34.79
C GLY A 501 -36.49 -29.20 33.62
N ILE A 502 -37.36 -29.69 32.74
CA ILE A 502 -36.93 -30.29 31.47
C ILE A 502 -36.85 -29.17 30.44
N SER A 503 -35.64 -28.86 29.99
CA SER A 503 -35.39 -27.81 28.99
C SER A 503 -36.16 -28.06 27.68
N LYS A 504 -36.56 -26.97 26.99
CA LYS A 504 -37.23 -27.05 25.70
C LYS A 504 -36.38 -27.86 24.70
N GLY A 505 -36.97 -28.91 24.13
CA GLY A 505 -36.34 -29.71 23.08
C GLY A 505 -36.11 -28.86 21.82
N LYS A 506 -34.90 -28.93 21.27
CA LYS A 506 -34.50 -28.20 20.04
C LYS A 506 -34.20 -29.14 18.87
N GLY A 507 -34.54 -30.44 19.00
CA GLY A 507 -34.29 -31.46 17.97
C GLY A 507 -32.81 -31.82 17.82
N PHE A 508 -32.44 -32.34 16.65
CA PHE A 508 -31.04 -32.52 16.26
C PHE A 508 -30.45 -31.16 15.87
N ALA A 509 -29.40 -30.72 16.57
CA ALA A 509 -28.76 -29.45 16.34
C ALA A 509 -27.32 -29.64 15.88
N GLY A 510 -26.91 -28.88 14.85
CA GLY A 510 -25.52 -28.79 14.42
C GLY A 510 -24.60 -28.17 15.47
N ALA A 511 -23.28 -28.33 15.30
CA ALA A 511 -22.27 -27.87 16.26
C ALA A 511 -22.36 -26.37 16.57
N VAL A 512 -22.65 -25.53 15.55
CA VAL A 512 -22.84 -24.08 15.71
C VAL A 512 -23.96 -23.75 16.71
N LYS A 513 -25.13 -24.37 16.57
CA LYS A 513 -26.29 -24.08 17.45
C LYS A 513 -26.17 -24.75 18.82
N ARG A 514 -25.55 -25.93 18.88
CA ARG A 514 -25.45 -26.74 20.11
C ARG A 514 -24.33 -26.26 21.04
N HIS A 515 -23.18 -25.90 20.49
CA HIS A 515 -21.95 -25.60 21.23
C HIS A 515 -21.39 -24.20 20.96
N GLY A 516 -22.03 -23.39 20.11
CA GLY A 516 -21.62 -22.01 19.84
C GLY A 516 -20.40 -21.88 18.93
N PHE A 517 -20.11 -22.86 18.07
CA PHE A 517 -18.95 -22.80 17.17
C PHE A 517 -19.11 -21.68 16.13
N HIS A 518 -18.02 -20.97 15.83
CA HIS A 518 -18.02 -19.79 14.95
C HIS A 518 -18.36 -20.12 13.48
N GLY A 519 -18.04 -21.34 13.02
CA GLY A 519 -18.20 -21.73 11.62
C GLY A 519 -17.04 -21.23 10.75
N MET A 520 -17.15 -21.43 9.43
CA MET A 520 -16.19 -20.95 8.43
C MET A 520 -16.71 -19.68 7.76
N PRO A 521 -15.83 -18.85 7.15
CA PRO A 521 -16.24 -17.66 6.41
C PRO A 521 -17.29 -17.95 5.34
N ALA A 522 -18.17 -16.97 5.10
CA ALA A 522 -19.23 -17.09 4.11
C ALA A 522 -18.75 -16.89 2.65
N SER A 523 -17.61 -16.21 2.47
CA SER A 523 -17.00 -15.87 1.18
C SER A 523 -15.59 -16.47 1.05
N HIS A 524 -14.80 -16.02 0.07
CA HIS A 524 -13.40 -16.42 -0.14
C HIS A 524 -13.20 -17.94 -0.38
N GLY A 525 -14.04 -18.54 -1.22
CA GLY A 525 -13.83 -19.91 -1.73
C GLY A 525 -14.38 -21.03 -0.84
N HIS A 526 -14.95 -20.74 0.34
CA HIS A 526 -15.59 -21.74 1.20
C HIS A 526 -16.95 -22.16 0.63
N ARG A 527 -17.00 -23.30 -0.06
CA ARG A 527 -18.25 -23.89 -0.59
C ARG A 527 -18.80 -24.93 0.38
N SER A 528 -20.08 -24.79 0.74
CA SER A 528 -20.88 -25.79 1.50
C SER A 528 -20.39 -26.20 2.90
N VAL A 529 -19.43 -25.49 3.50
CA VAL A 529 -18.83 -25.84 4.80
C VAL A 529 -19.03 -24.78 5.89
N GLN A 530 -19.82 -23.74 5.64
CA GLN A 530 -19.91 -22.56 6.53
C GLN A 530 -20.29 -22.91 7.97
N ARG A 531 -21.07 -23.99 8.17
CA ARG A 531 -21.58 -24.41 9.49
C ARG A 531 -21.03 -25.76 9.96
N HIS A 532 -19.94 -26.22 9.37
CA HIS A 532 -19.30 -27.48 9.77
C HIS A 532 -18.62 -27.36 11.14
N VAL A 533 -18.36 -28.52 11.74
CA VAL A 533 -17.72 -28.64 13.06
C VAL A 533 -16.22 -28.32 13.04
N GLY A 534 -15.59 -28.27 11.86
CA GLY A 534 -14.15 -28.10 11.70
C GLY A 534 -13.40 -29.42 11.93
N SER A 535 -12.16 -29.34 12.41
CA SER A 535 -11.38 -30.54 12.76
C SER A 535 -11.96 -31.23 14.00
N ILE A 536 -12.06 -32.57 13.93
CA ILE A 536 -12.58 -33.43 15.01
C ILE A 536 -11.53 -34.38 15.57
N GLY A 537 -10.28 -34.28 15.13
CA GLY A 537 -9.23 -35.22 15.49
C GLY A 537 -7.82 -34.76 15.13
N GLN A 538 -6.86 -35.59 15.53
CA GLN A 538 -5.42 -35.44 15.31
C GLN A 538 -4.80 -36.82 15.06
N ARG A 539 -3.56 -36.90 14.56
CA ARG A 539 -2.92 -38.17 14.16
C ARG A 539 -2.84 -39.21 15.29
N PHE A 540 -2.64 -38.76 16.53
CA PHE A 540 -2.65 -39.61 17.72
C PHE A 540 -3.53 -38.96 18.81
N PRO A 541 -4.52 -39.67 19.39
CA PRO A 541 -4.92 -41.04 19.13
C PRO A 541 -5.75 -41.20 17.84
N GLN A 542 -5.66 -42.35 17.16
CA GLN A 542 -6.36 -42.65 15.89
C GLN A 542 -7.87 -42.89 16.06
N HIS A 543 -8.52 -42.17 16.98
CA HIS A 543 -9.96 -42.15 17.18
C HIS A 543 -10.38 -40.81 17.78
N THR A 544 -11.64 -40.42 17.60
CA THR A 544 -12.18 -39.20 18.22
C THR A 544 -12.25 -39.36 19.74
N LEU A 545 -11.63 -38.44 20.47
CA LEU A 545 -11.62 -38.45 21.93
C LEU A 545 -13.05 -38.41 22.51
N LYS A 546 -13.26 -39.13 23.62
CA LYS A 546 -14.52 -39.07 24.37
C LYS A 546 -14.76 -37.65 24.86
N GLY A 547 -16.00 -37.17 24.75
CA GLY A 547 -16.37 -35.79 25.11
C GLY A 547 -16.18 -34.76 23.98
N MET A 548 -15.70 -35.17 22.79
CA MET A 548 -15.60 -34.27 21.64
C MET A 548 -16.96 -33.67 21.28
N ARG A 549 -17.00 -32.33 21.16
CA ARG A 549 -18.23 -31.56 20.93
C ARG A 549 -18.67 -31.68 19.47
N MET A 550 -19.72 -32.46 19.24
CA MET A 550 -20.28 -32.67 17.89
C MET A 550 -21.78 -32.33 17.81
N ALA A 551 -22.32 -32.33 16.60
CA ALA A 551 -23.76 -32.23 16.35
C ALA A 551 -24.52 -33.34 17.08
N GLY A 552 -25.78 -33.09 17.44
CA GLY A 552 -26.61 -34.07 18.15
C GLY A 552 -27.87 -33.48 18.74
N ARG A 553 -28.64 -34.32 19.45
CA ARG A 553 -29.87 -33.89 20.12
C ARG A 553 -29.57 -32.80 21.16
N MET A 554 -30.31 -31.70 21.10
CA MET A 554 -30.17 -30.55 22.00
C MET A 554 -31.48 -30.29 22.74
N GLY A 555 -31.38 -29.95 24.02
CA GLY A 555 -32.54 -29.74 24.90
C GLY A 555 -33.23 -31.04 25.30
N ASN A 556 -34.40 -30.94 25.92
CA ASN A 556 -35.10 -32.06 26.55
C ASN A 556 -34.25 -32.80 27.61
N ALA A 557 -33.31 -32.08 28.22
CA ALA A 557 -32.48 -32.54 29.32
C ALA A 557 -32.91 -31.83 30.61
N LYS A 558 -32.67 -32.48 31.75
CA LYS A 558 -32.85 -31.86 33.07
C LYS A 558 -31.87 -30.70 33.20
N THR A 559 -32.40 -29.51 33.45
CA THR A 559 -31.61 -28.27 33.60
C THR A 559 -32.06 -27.56 34.87
N THR A 560 -31.09 -27.11 35.66
CA THR A 560 -31.31 -26.36 36.89
C THR A 560 -30.77 -24.96 36.71
N THR A 561 -31.64 -23.96 36.84
CA THR A 561 -31.26 -22.56 36.95
C THR A 561 -31.16 -22.22 38.44
N ARG A 562 -30.05 -21.63 38.86
CA ARG A 562 -29.77 -21.25 40.26
C ARG A 562 -29.84 -19.73 40.40
N GLY A 563 -30.02 -19.24 41.63
CA GLY A 563 -29.99 -17.80 41.94
C GLY A 563 -31.22 -17.04 41.47
N LEU A 564 -32.38 -17.68 41.40
CA LEU A 564 -33.62 -17.01 41.00
C LEU A 564 -34.32 -16.45 42.24
N GLU A 565 -34.76 -15.19 42.17
CA GLU A 565 -35.42 -14.49 43.27
C GLU A 565 -36.95 -14.64 43.17
N ILE A 566 -37.63 -14.90 44.29
CA ILE A 566 -39.09 -14.89 44.36
C ILE A 566 -39.58 -13.46 44.55
N ILE A 567 -40.36 -12.93 43.60
CA ILE A 567 -40.85 -11.54 43.66
C ILE A 567 -42.21 -11.46 44.37
N ARG A 568 -43.07 -12.45 44.11
CA ARG A 568 -44.45 -12.44 44.62
C ARG A 568 -44.94 -13.86 44.85
N VAL A 569 -45.61 -14.04 45.97
CA VAL A 569 -46.34 -15.25 46.33
C VAL A 569 -47.80 -14.88 46.48
N ASP A 570 -48.67 -15.62 45.80
CA ASP A 570 -50.12 -15.47 45.88
C ASP A 570 -50.71 -16.80 46.35
N ALA A 571 -51.06 -16.86 47.64
CA ALA A 571 -51.57 -18.05 48.29
C ALA A 571 -53.00 -18.38 47.85
N GLU A 572 -53.84 -17.37 47.58
CA GLU A 572 -55.23 -17.56 47.15
C GLU A 572 -55.31 -18.24 45.79
N ASN A 573 -54.46 -17.83 44.86
CA ASN A 573 -54.41 -18.39 43.50
C ASN A 573 -53.41 -19.55 43.35
N SER A 574 -52.71 -19.94 44.42
CA SER A 574 -51.61 -20.92 44.39
C SER A 574 -50.54 -20.62 43.32
N GLN A 575 -50.12 -19.36 43.24
CA GLN A 575 -49.17 -18.86 42.23
C GLN A 575 -47.89 -18.28 42.84
N ILE A 576 -46.76 -18.51 42.18
CA ILE A 576 -45.47 -17.83 42.47
C ILE A 576 -44.98 -17.11 41.22
N ALA A 577 -44.50 -15.89 41.41
CA ALA A 577 -43.75 -15.14 40.41
C ALA A 577 -42.26 -15.15 40.75
N VAL A 578 -41.46 -15.66 39.81
CA VAL A 578 -39.99 -15.76 39.95
C VAL A 578 -39.32 -14.82 38.95
N ARG A 579 -38.28 -14.13 39.41
CA ARG A 579 -37.46 -13.24 38.58
C ARG A 579 -36.50 -14.06 37.72
N GLY A 580 -36.76 -14.13 36.41
CA GLY A 580 -35.83 -14.67 35.43
C GLY A 580 -36.38 -15.83 34.59
N ALA A 581 -35.46 -16.54 33.93
CA ALA A 581 -35.81 -17.59 32.97
C ALA A 581 -35.93 -18.97 33.63
N ILE A 582 -37.10 -19.57 33.49
CA ILE A 582 -37.38 -20.92 34.00
C ILE A 582 -37.13 -21.96 32.89
N PRO A 583 -36.42 -23.06 33.18
CA PRO A 583 -36.12 -24.08 32.19
C PRO A 583 -37.37 -24.89 31.84
N GLY A 584 -37.84 -24.76 30.60
CA GLY A 584 -38.82 -25.69 30.01
C GLY A 584 -39.82 -25.06 29.06
N ASN A 585 -40.85 -25.84 28.70
CA ASN A 585 -41.99 -25.39 27.92
C ASN A 585 -43.09 -24.84 28.85
N LYS A 586 -44.00 -24.03 28.30
CA LYS A 586 -45.25 -23.66 29.00
C LYS A 586 -45.97 -24.93 29.46
N ARG A 587 -46.51 -24.92 30.69
CA ARG A 587 -47.13 -26.09 31.36
C ARG A 587 -46.20 -27.29 31.59
N GLY A 588 -44.89 -27.07 31.58
CA GLY A 588 -43.91 -28.08 31.97
C GLY A 588 -43.80 -28.20 33.49
N LEU A 589 -43.57 -29.41 33.98
CA LEU A 589 -43.29 -29.65 35.40
C LEU A 589 -41.93 -29.03 35.76
N VAL A 590 -41.92 -28.21 36.81
CA VAL A 590 -40.72 -27.62 37.39
C VAL A 590 -40.62 -27.98 38.87
N MET A 591 -39.40 -28.06 39.37
CA MET A 591 -39.07 -28.36 40.75
C MET A 591 -38.37 -27.14 41.35
N ILE A 592 -38.94 -26.58 42.41
CA ILE A 592 -38.40 -25.40 43.10
C ILE A 592 -37.82 -25.87 44.42
N GLN A 593 -36.61 -25.44 44.73
CA GLN A 593 -35.93 -25.74 45.99
C GLN A 593 -35.29 -24.45 46.51
N GLY A 594 -35.36 -24.22 47.82
CA GLY A 594 -34.57 -23.18 48.47
C GLY A 594 -33.08 -23.37 48.18
N GLN A 595 -32.40 -22.28 47.87
CA GLN A 595 -30.95 -22.26 47.74
C GLN A 595 -30.40 -21.62 49.00
N LYS A 596 -29.79 -22.44 49.87
CA LYS A 596 -29.01 -21.95 51.01
C LYS A 596 -27.78 -21.20 50.52
#